data_AF-A0A2T1N4X6-F1
#
_entry.id   AF-A0A2T1N4X6-F1
#
_cell.length_a   1.000
_cell.length_b   1.000
_cell.length_c   1.000
_cell.angle_alpha   90.00
_cell.angle_beta   90.00
_cell.angle_gamma   90.00
#
_symmetry.space_group_name_H-M   'P 1'
#
loop_
_entity.id
_entity.type
_entity.pdbx_description
1 polymer ?
#
loop_
_entity_poly.entity_id
_entity_poly.type
_entity_poly.pdbx_seq_one_letter_code
_entity_poly.pdbx_strand_id
1 'polypeptide(L)'
;MFSFSNLFSQSKETVTYIDTPLEKLKMDIYLPKKAKEDKFLSPLVIYVHGGGFSDRDRKDGSSLGKFLAEQNVVTASIDYTLYMQDKDYGCNGITSEKVKAIQIVSNQIWQATSFLLKQSDSLKINKRQIFLAGTSAGGESVLHAAYFNKNQLKTEPIDLPIDFKYAGLISGAGALMDLNLITKENRIPMFLFHGDKDATVPYATGSHRNCPPNSTGWLMLFGSQSIAKYIERIGGTCQLFTIKDGTHTQGDTYFYYQQFYIKRFIDDVLFGDQFLRYETKSIVKK
;
A
#
# COMPACT_ATOMS: atom_id res chain seq x y z
N MET A 1 4.77 45.50 -21.24
CA MET A 1 5.36 44.59 -20.24
C MET A 1 4.21 43.91 -19.51
N PHE A 2 3.85 42.69 -19.92
CA PHE A 2 2.95 41.84 -19.14
C PHE A 2 3.79 40.70 -18.57
N SER A 3 3.86 40.67 -17.24
CA SER A 3 4.63 39.73 -16.45
C SER A 3 4.01 38.33 -16.58
N PHE A 4 4.79 37.37 -17.06
CA PHE A 4 4.41 35.96 -17.02
C PHE A 4 4.76 35.39 -15.64
N SER A 5 3.76 35.31 -14.76
CA SER A 5 3.80 34.37 -13.64
C SER A 5 3.47 32.98 -14.15
N ASN A 6 4.47 32.24 -14.63
CA ASN A 6 4.32 30.81 -14.91
C ASN A 6 4.23 30.04 -13.58
N LEU A 7 3.02 29.89 -13.06
CA LEU A 7 2.72 28.92 -12.01
C LEU A 7 2.68 27.52 -12.64
N PHE A 8 3.84 26.87 -12.75
CA PHE A 8 3.94 25.50 -13.23
C PHE A 8 3.46 24.50 -12.16
N SER A 9 2.18 24.11 -12.25
CA SER A 9 1.60 23.02 -11.46
C SER A 9 2.18 21.67 -11.86
N GLN A 10 2.40 20.79 -10.88
CA GLN A 10 2.70 19.38 -11.08
C GLN A 10 1.63 18.69 -11.95
N SER A 11 2.02 17.77 -12.83
CA SER A 11 1.07 17.06 -13.68
C SER A 11 0.47 15.85 -12.96
N LYS A 12 -0.86 15.86 -12.87
CA LYS A 12 -1.68 14.72 -12.46
C LYS A 12 -2.42 14.22 -13.70
N GLU A 13 -2.36 12.93 -13.95
CA GLU A 13 -3.15 12.25 -14.99
C GLU A 13 -4.12 11.27 -14.34
N THR A 14 -5.29 11.08 -14.92
CA THR A 14 -6.25 10.07 -14.44
C THR A 14 -6.54 9.13 -15.60
N VAL A 15 -6.28 7.84 -15.40
CA VAL A 15 -6.41 6.80 -16.43
C VAL A 15 -7.25 5.64 -15.90
N THR A 16 -7.95 4.95 -16.78
CA THR A 16 -8.67 3.71 -16.47
C THR A 16 -7.72 2.54 -16.70
N TYR A 17 -7.53 1.68 -15.70
CA TYR A 17 -6.62 0.52 -15.80
C TYR A 17 -7.34 -0.83 -15.84
N ILE A 18 -8.60 -0.86 -15.38
CA ILE A 18 -9.56 -1.94 -15.63
C ILE A 18 -10.74 -1.30 -16.33
N ASP A 19 -11.03 -1.73 -17.55
CA ASP A 19 -12.16 -1.26 -18.36
C ASP A 19 -12.91 -2.45 -18.94
N THR A 20 -13.92 -2.91 -18.21
CA THR A 20 -14.81 -3.99 -18.61
C THR A 20 -16.27 -3.50 -18.58
N PRO A 21 -17.22 -4.22 -19.19
CA PRO A 21 -18.64 -3.89 -19.06
C PRO A 21 -19.16 -3.90 -17.62
N LEU A 22 -18.54 -4.68 -16.74
CA LEU A 22 -18.96 -4.86 -15.33
C LEU A 22 -18.27 -3.88 -14.39
N GLU A 23 -17.07 -3.40 -14.74
CA GLU A 23 -16.22 -2.66 -13.83
C GLU A 23 -15.29 -1.70 -14.57
N LYS A 24 -15.18 -0.47 -14.04
CA LYS A 24 -14.23 0.54 -14.50
C LYS A 24 -13.47 1.11 -13.31
N LEU A 25 -12.21 0.73 -13.16
CA LEU A 25 -11.34 1.22 -12.08
C LEU A 25 -10.27 2.16 -12.64
N LYS A 26 -10.10 3.29 -11.96
CA LYS A 26 -9.20 4.36 -12.36
C LYS A 26 -8.02 4.48 -11.41
N MET A 27 -6.98 5.14 -11.87
CA MET A 27 -5.88 5.58 -11.03
C MET A 27 -5.53 7.02 -11.32
N ASP A 28 -5.09 7.73 -10.29
CA ASP A 28 -4.52 9.06 -10.38
C ASP A 28 -2.99 8.94 -10.33
N ILE A 29 -2.33 9.34 -11.40
CA ILE A 29 -0.87 9.27 -11.58
C ILE A 29 -0.28 10.67 -11.37
N TYR A 30 0.58 10.79 -10.37
CA TYR A 30 1.31 12.01 -10.03
C TYR A 30 2.73 11.87 -10.57
N LEU A 31 3.12 12.78 -11.48
CA LEU A 31 4.38 12.71 -12.21
C LEU A 31 5.37 13.79 -11.74
N PRO A 32 6.67 13.47 -11.64
CA PRO A 32 7.69 14.48 -11.37
C PRO A 32 7.74 15.57 -12.44
N LYS A 33 7.90 16.83 -12.01
CA LYS A 33 7.99 17.98 -12.94
C LYS A 33 9.15 17.85 -13.93
N LYS A 34 10.27 17.25 -13.49
CA LYS A 34 11.50 17.08 -14.27
C LYS A 34 11.56 15.79 -15.10
N ALA A 35 10.53 14.96 -15.08
CA ALA A 35 10.52 13.69 -15.82
C ALA A 35 10.67 13.85 -17.35
N LYS A 36 10.49 15.07 -17.88
CA LYS A 36 10.54 15.35 -19.32
C LYS A 36 11.95 15.63 -19.86
N GLU A 37 12.92 15.99 -19.02
CA GLU A 37 14.23 16.45 -19.50
C GLU A 37 15.38 15.47 -19.22
N ASP A 38 15.21 14.54 -18.27
CA ASP A 38 16.26 13.59 -17.90
C ASP A 38 16.00 12.16 -18.42
N LYS A 39 17.08 11.45 -18.78
CA LYS A 39 17.07 9.99 -19.07
C LYS A 39 16.79 9.13 -17.82
N PHE A 40 16.53 9.74 -16.67
CA PHE A 40 16.42 9.07 -15.39
C PHE A 40 15.03 8.45 -15.22
N LEU A 41 14.99 7.15 -14.91
CA LEU A 41 13.75 6.44 -14.58
C LEU A 41 13.44 6.62 -13.10
N SER A 42 12.21 7.03 -12.79
CA SER A 42 11.73 7.28 -11.44
C SER A 42 11.24 6.00 -10.76
N PRO A 43 11.44 5.84 -9.44
CA PRO A 43 10.71 4.86 -8.65
C PRO A 43 9.20 5.08 -8.75
N LEU A 44 8.43 4.03 -8.57
CA LEU A 44 6.96 4.06 -8.56
C LEU A 44 6.44 3.64 -7.19
N VAL A 45 5.50 4.39 -6.64
CA VAL A 45 4.65 3.97 -5.51
C VAL A 45 3.23 3.75 -6.01
N ILE A 46 2.69 2.54 -5.82
CA ILE A 46 1.27 2.27 -6.02
C ILE A 46 0.57 2.39 -4.67
N TYR A 47 -0.29 3.39 -4.51
CA TYR A 47 -1.02 3.65 -3.28
C TYR A 47 -2.44 3.06 -3.33
N VAL A 48 -2.83 2.37 -2.26
CA VAL A 48 -4.12 1.70 -2.08
C VAL A 48 -4.80 2.27 -0.84
N HIS A 49 -5.97 2.87 -1.04
CA HIS A 49 -6.69 3.55 0.03
C HIS A 49 -7.28 2.57 1.07
N GLY A 50 -7.64 3.10 2.24
CA GLY A 50 -8.39 2.38 3.26
C GLY A 50 -9.89 2.43 3.01
N GLY A 51 -10.70 2.25 4.06
CA GLY A 51 -12.16 2.29 3.93
C GLY A 51 -12.84 0.93 3.96
N GLY A 52 -12.20 -0.08 4.58
CA GLY A 52 -12.86 -1.36 4.89
C GLY A 52 -13.36 -2.14 3.68
N PHE A 53 -12.78 -1.92 2.50
CA PHE A 53 -13.24 -2.49 1.24
C PHE A 53 -14.65 -2.05 0.80
N SER A 54 -15.19 -0.98 1.38
CA SER A 54 -16.58 -0.54 1.18
C SER A 54 -16.73 0.94 0.86
N ASP A 55 -15.67 1.74 1.04
CA ASP A 55 -15.71 3.19 0.90
C ASP A 55 -14.34 3.75 0.43
N ARG A 56 -14.34 5.06 0.16
CA ARG A 56 -13.22 5.89 -0.32
C ARG A 56 -12.82 5.58 -1.77
N ASP A 57 -11.89 6.39 -2.27
CA ASP A 57 -11.40 6.28 -3.64
C ASP A 57 -9.92 6.71 -3.74
N ARG A 58 -9.36 6.62 -4.95
CA ARG A 58 -7.98 7.00 -5.26
C ARG A 58 -7.59 8.43 -4.84
N LYS A 59 -8.53 9.34 -4.59
CA LYS A 59 -8.19 10.73 -4.21
C LYS A 59 -7.52 10.80 -2.83
N ASP A 60 -7.70 9.78 -1.99
CA ASP A 60 -7.00 9.65 -0.71
C ASP A 60 -5.47 9.69 -0.87
N GLY A 61 -4.94 9.17 -1.98
CA GLY A 61 -3.49 9.21 -2.25
C GLY A 61 -2.95 10.57 -2.71
N SER A 62 -3.80 11.60 -2.82
CA SER A 62 -3.41 12.87 -3.45
C SER A 62 -2.32 13.64 -2.70
N SER A 63 -2.34 13.65 -1.36
CA SER A 63 -1.30 14.31 -0.57
C SER A 63 0.04 13.61 -0.80
N LEU A 64 0.07 12.28 -0.66
CA LEU A 64 1.28 11.48 -0.86
C LEU A 64 1.82 11.64 -2.28
N GLY A 65 0.95 11.52 -3.28
CA GLY A 65 1.34 11.60 -4.67
C GLY A 65 1.95 12.95 -5.05
N LYS A 66 1.37 14.05 -4.54
CA LYS A 66 1.95 15.38 -4.75
C LYS A 66 3.33 15.51 -4.12
N PHE A 67 3.46 15.11 -2.86
CA PHE A 67 4.73 15.15 -2.15
C PHE A 67 5.81 14.32 -2.87
N LEU A 68 5.53 13.06 -3.19
CA LEU A 68 6.50 12.15 -3.79
C LEU A 68 6.91 12.58 -5.21
N ALA A 69 6.00 13.15 -6.00
CA ALA A 69 6.34 13.65 -7.33
C ALA A 69 7.21 14.92 -7.27
N GLU A 70 7.17 15.73 -6.20
CA GLU A 70 8.18 16.79 -5.97
C GLU A 70 9.56 16.21 -5.63
N GLN A 71 9.59 14.96 -5.17
CA GLN A 71 10.78 14.22 -4.78
C GLN A 71 11.25 13.20 -5.84
N ASN A 72 10.85 13.39 -7.10
CA ASN A 72 11.19 12.54 -8.24
C ASN A 72 10.74 11.07 -8.12
N VAL A 73 9.61 10.83 -7.45
CA VAL A 73 8.96 9.52 -7.35
C VAL A 73 7.58 9.59 -7.99
N VAL A 74 7.30 8.69 -8.93
CA VAL A 74 5.96 8.57 -9.53
C VAL A 74 5.04 7.92 -8.51
N THR A 75 3.82 8.43 -8.37
CA THR A 75 2.80 7.78 -7.53
C THR A 75 1.55 7.49 -8.36
N ALA A 76 1.08 6.26 -8.32
CA ALA A 76 -0.22 5.86 -8.86
C ALA A 76 -1.15 5.49 -7.70
N SER A 77 -2.12 6.34 -7.41
CA SER A 77 -3.17 6.03 -6.43
C SER A 77 -4.33 5.36 -7.15
N ILE A 78 -4.74 4.16 -6.71
CA ILE A 78 -5.71 3.33 -7.45
C ILE A 78 -7.07 3.30 -6.75
N ASP A 79 -8.15 3.28 -7.54
CA ASP A 79 -9.44 2.76 -7.09
C ASP A 79 -9.34 1.22 -6.99
N TYR A 80 -10.28 0.58 -6.31
CA TYR A 80 -10.47 -0.88 -6.36
C TYR A 80 -11.96 -1.21 -6.17
N THR A 81 -12.39 -2.45 -6.41
CA THR A 81 -13.79 -2.85 -6.17
C THR A 81 -14.13 -2.72 -4.69
N LEU A 82 -15.15 -1.93 -4.37
CA LEU A 82 -15.71 -1.87 -3.01
C LEU A 82 -16.57 -3.11 -2.72
N TYR A 83 -15.96 -4.31 -2.71
CA TYR A 83 -16.65 -5.59 -2.60
C TYR A 83 -17.46 -5.77 -1.30
N MET A 84 -17.07 -5.05 -0.25
CA MET A 84 -17.75 -5.04 1.04
C MET A 84 -18.75 -3.89 1.17
N GLN A 85 -19.01 -3.15 0.09
CA GLN A 85 -20.14 -2.22 0.05
C GLN A 85 -21.43 -3.01 0.36
N ASP A 86 -22.22 -2.48 1.29
CA ASP A 86 -23.46 -3.08 1.80
C ASP A 86 -23.29 -4.44 2.51
N LYS A 87 -22.06 -4.81 2.91
CA LYS A 87 -21.75 -6.00 3.71
C LYS A 87 -21.08 -5.63 5.03
N ASP A 88 -21.25 -6.47 6.04
CA ASP A 88 -20.56 -6.28 7.31
C ASP A 88 -19.11 -6.77 7.24
N TYR A 89 -18.14 -5.85 7.28
CA TYR A 89 -16.70 -6.16 7.43
C TYR A 89 -16.30 -6.33 8.92
N GLY A 90 -17.26 -6.23 9.84
CA GLY A 90 -17.17 -6.40 11.30
C GLY A 90 -17.51 -7.79 11.80
N CYS A 91 -17.87 -7.90 13.07
CA CYS A 91 -18.01 -9.19 13.75
C CYS A 91 -19.28 -9.96 13.36
N ASN A 92 -20.31 -9.31 12.81
CA ASN A 92 -21.49 -10.03 12.32
C ASN A 92 -21.37 -10.37 10.83
N GLY A 93 -20.25 -9.99 10.19
CA GLY A 93 -19.88 -10.36 8.84
C GLY A 93 -19.58 -11.85 8.67
N ILE A 94 -19.09 -12.21 7.48
CA ILE A 94 -18.69 -13.58 7.15
C ILE A 94 -17.20 -13.60 6.82
N THR A 95 -16.42 -14.43 7.49
CA THR A 95 -14.96 -14.50 7.30
C THR A 95 -14.55 -14.75 5.85
N SER A 96 -15.26 -15.63 5.12
CA SER A 96 -14.97 -15.88 3.70
C SER A 96 -15.17 -14.64 2.81
N GLU A 97 -16.15 -13.79 3.12
CA GLU A 97 -16.35 -12.53 2.40
C GLU A 97 -15.20 -11.55 2.67
N LYS A 98 -14.67 -11.52 3.91
CA LYS A 98 -13.51 -10.68 4.25
C LYS A 98 -12.27 -11.11 3.49
N VAL A 99 -11.99 -12.42 3.47
CA VAL A 99 -10.87 -13.01 2.73
C VAL A 99 -11.01 -12.71 1.23
N LYS A 100 -12.22 -12.85 0.68
CA LYS A 100 -12.50 -12.56 -0.73
C LYS A 100 -12.28 -11.09 -1.09
N ALA A 101 -12.63 -10.15 -0.20
CA ALA A 101 -12.33 -8.74 -0.40
C ALA A 101 -10.82 -8.49 -0.56
N ILE A 102 -10.00 -9.07 0.34
CA ILE A 102 -8.53 -8.97 0.27
C ILE A 102 -8.01 -9.59 -1.04
N GLN A 103 -8.53 -10.73 -1.46
CA GLN A 103 -8.14 -11.39 -2.70
C GLN A 103 -8.47 -10.56 -3.95
N ILE A 104 -9.66 -9.97 -4.01
CA ILE A 104 -10.09 -9.10 -5.12
C ILE A 104 -9.15 -7.91 -5.24
N VAL A 105 -8.91 -7.18 -4.14
CA VAL A 105 -8.03 -6.01 -4.19
C VAL A 105 -6.58 -6.40 -4.48
N SER A 106 -6.10 -7.52 -3.93
CA SER A 106 -4.77 -8.05 -4.28
C SER A 106 -4.63 -8.32 -5.77
N ASN A 107 -5.67 -8.88 -6.39
CA ASN A 107 -5.70 -9.10 -7.83
C ASN A 107 -5.64 -7.79 -8.62
N GLN A 108 -6.41 -6.79 -8.20
CA GLN A 108 -6.48 -5.49 -8.86
C GLN A 108 -5.21 -4.66 -8.69
N ILE A 109 -4.47 -4.84 -7.58
CA ILE A 109 -3.11 -4.31 -7.42
C ILE A 109 -2.18 -4.91 -8.48
N TRP A 110 -2.25 -6.22 -8.75
CA TRP A 110 -1.45 -6.85 -9.80
C TRP A 110 -1.84 -6.38 -11.20
N GLN A 111 -3.13 -6.18 -11.47
CA GLN A 111 -3.61 -5.61 -12.74
C GLN A 111 -3.12 -4.17 -12.92
N ALA A 112 -3.21 -3.33 -11.89
CA ALA A 112 -2.65 -1.97 -11.89
C ALA A 112 -1.13 -1.99 -12.13
N THR A 113 -0.41 -2.91 -11.48
CA THR A 113 1.03 -3.08 -11.68
C THR A 113 1.35 -3.46 -13.13
N SER A 114 0.63 -4.43 -13.70
CA SER A 114 0.80 -4.85 -15.10
C SER A 114 0.53 -3.71 -16.07
N PHE A 115 -0.54 -2.94 -15.85
CA PHE A 115 -0.85 -1.74 -16.63
C PHE A 115 0.29 -0.72 -16.57
N LEU A 116 0.79 -0.40 -15.38
CA LEU A 116 1.88 0.58 -15.19
C LEU A 116 3.21 0.11 -15.77
N LEU A 117 3.50 -1.21 -15.77
CA LEU A 117 4.67 -1.75 -16.46
C LEU A 117 4.59 -1.55 -17.98
N LYS A 118 3.40 -1.69 -18.58
CA LYS A 118 3.18 -1.41 -20.00
C LYS A 118 3.32 0.08 -20.33
N GLN A 119 2.98 0.96 -19.41
CA GLN A 119 3.11 2.42 -19.55
C GLN A 119 4.46 2.99 -19.07
N SER A 120 5.37 2.14 -18.57
CA SER A 120 6.59 2.61 -17.91
C SER A 120 7.50 3.49 -18.78
N ASP A 121 7.58 3.27 -20.09
CA ASP A 121 8.43 4.06 -20.98
C ASP A 121 7.90 5.49 -21.18
N SER A 122 6.57 5.65 -21.22
CA SER A 122 5.90 6.95 -21.32
C SER A 122 5.91 7.67 -19.98
N LEU A 123 5.70 6.94 -18.88
CA LEU A 123 5.69 7.47 -17.52
C LEU A 123 7.09 7.61 -16.88
N LYS A 124 8.16 7.20 -17.59
CA LYS A 124 9.55 7.16 -17.11
C LYS A 124 9.70 6.40 -15.79
N ILE A 125 9.04 5.26 -15.66
CA ILE A 125 9.07 4.42 -14.46
C ILE A 125 10.19 3.38 -14.55
N ASN A 126 10.93 3.22 -13.47
CA ASN A 126 11.86 2.11 -13.31
C ASN A 126 11.08 0.85 -12.90
N LYS A 127 11.00 -0.12 -13.82
CA LYS A 127 10.27 -1.39 -13.63
C LYS A 127 10.78 -2.24 -12.45
N ARG A 128 11.98 -1.97 -11.92
CA ARG A 128 12.57 -2.68 -10.78
C ARG A 128 12.40 -1.95 -9.45
N GLN A 129 11.89 -0.73 -9.45
CA GLN A 129 11.77 0.14 -8.27
C GLN A 129 10.30 0.45 -7.99
N ILE A 130 9.47 -0.60 -7.87
CA ILE A 130 8.04 -0.49 -7.63
C ILE A 130 7.74 -0.84 -6.17
N PHE A 131 7.14 0.10 -5.48
CA PHE A 131 6.72 0.01 -4.09
C PHE A 131 5.20 -0.08 -4.01
N LEU A 132 4.69 -0.84 -3.06
CA LEU A 132 3.28 -0.81 -2.69
C LEU A 132 3.11 -0.03 -1.39
N ALA A 133 2.10 0.82 -1.33
CA ALA A 133 1.74 1.61 -0.17
C ALA A 133 0.24 1.49 0.11
N GLY A 134 -0.16 1.36 1.36
CA GLY A 134 -1.59 1.36 1.69
C GLY A 134 -1.88 1.49 3.17
N THR A 135 -3.12 1.91 3.47
CA THR A 135 -3.61 2.07 4.85
C THR A 135 -4.83 1.20 5.12
N SER A 136 -4.99 0.67 6.35
CA SER A 136 -6.16 -0.11 6.77
C SER A 136 -6.42 -1.27 5.78
N ALA A 137 -7.61 -1.35 5.17
CA ALA A 137 -7.94 -2.29 4.09
C ALA A 137 -6.91 -2.30 2.93
N GLY A 138 -6.41 -1.13 2.52
CA GLY A 138 -5.33 -1.03 1.54
C GLY A 138 -4.00 -1.55 2.08
N GLY A 139 -3.72 -1.33 3.37
CA GLY A 139 -2.56 -1.86 4.08
C GLY A 139 -2.55 -3.39 4.16
N GLU A 140 -3.71 -4.00 4.44
CA GLU A 140 -3.91 -5.44 4.33
C GLU A 140 -3.71 -5.91 2.89
N SER A 141 -4.29 -5.21 1.91
CA SER A 141 -4.23 -5.60 0.50
C SER A 141 -2.82 -5.57 -0.07
N VAL A 142 -2.01 -4.55 0.22
CA VAL A 142 -0.62 -4.47 -0.29
C VAL A 142 0.28 -5.53 0.32
N LEU A 143 0.07 -5.87 1.60
CA LEU A 143 0.79 -6.96 2.25
C LEU A 143 0.42 -8.30 1.61
N HIS A 144 -0.87 -8.57 1.39
CA HIS A 144 -1.30 -9.82 0.77
C HIS A 144 -0.91 -9.92 -0.71
N ALA A 145 -1.07 -8.85 -1.50
CA ALA A 145 -0.66 -8.80 -2.90
C ALA A 145 0.83 -9.12 -3.09
N ALA A 146 1.68 -8.78 -2.12
CA ALA A 146 3.11 -9.06 -2.19
C ALA A 146 3.46 -10.54 -2.00
N TYR A 147 2.63 -11.32 -1.28
CA TYR A 147 2.97 -12.68 -0.86
C TYR A 147 2.01 -13.78 -1.32
N PHE A 148 0.81 -13.40 -1.74
CA PHE A 148 -0.15 -14.33 -2.32
C PHE A 148 0.38 -14.96 -3.60
N ASN A 149 0.05 -16.25 -3.78
CA ASN A 149 0.37 -16.96 -5.00
C ASN A 149 -0.52 -16.45 -6.15
N LYS A 150 0.02 -15.48 -6.90
CA LYS A 150 -0.62 -14.89 -8.07
C LYS A 150 -1.11 -15.94 -9.09
N ASN A 151 -0.40 -17.05 -9.27
CA ASN A 151 -0.81 -18.07 -10.25
C ASN A 151 -2.06 -18.83 -9.83
N GLN A 152 -2.36 -18.90 -8.52
CA GLN A 152 -3.55 -19.53 -7.97
C GLN A 152 -4.72 -18.55 -7.82
N LEU A 153 -4.43 -17.28 -7.57
CA LEU A 153 -5.44 -16.27 -7.23
C LEU A 153 -5.76 -15.30 -8.37
N LYS A 154 -5.10 -15.39 -9.52
CA LYS A 154 -5.43 -14.53 -10.66
C LYS A 154 -6.80 -14.88 -11.23
N THR A 155 -7.68 -13.89 -11.30
CA THR A 155 -9.00 -14.01 -11.96
C THR A 155 -8.94 -13.64 -13.44
N GLU A 156 -7.92 -12.89 -13.85
CA GLU A 156 -7.73 -12.40 -15.22
C GLU A 156 -6.25 -12.56 -15.65
N PRO A 157 -5.93 -12.50 -16.96
CA PRO A 157 -4.56 -12.48 -17.45
C PRO A 157 -3.78 -11.27 -16.90
N ILE A 158 -2.87 -11.53 -15.97
CA ILE A 158 -1.93 -10.55 -15.43
C ILE A 158 -0.57 -10.76 -16.07
N ASP A 159 -0.09 -9.77 -16.80
CA ASP A 159 1.20 -9.78 -17.50
C ASP A 159 2.26 -9.11 -16.61
N LEU A 160 2.87 -9.92 -15.73
CA LEU A 160 4.02 -9.54 -14.92
C LEU A 160 5.16 -10.53 -15.22
N PRO A 161 6.43 -10.09 -15.24
CA PRO A 161 7.57 -10.99 -15.35
C PRO A 161 7.50 -12.13 -14.30
N ILE A 162 7.96 -13.32 -14.67
CA ILE A 162 7.92 -14.51 -13.80
C ILE A 162 8.66 -14.29 -12.48
N ASP A 163 9.74 -13.51 -12.52
CA ASP A 163 10.61 -13.14 -11.41
C ASP A 163 10.26 -11.77 -10.81
N PHE A 164 9.11 -11.19 -11.16
CA PHE A 164 8.70 -9.89 -10.67
C PHE A 164 8.58 -9.86 -9.14
N LYS A 165 9.21 -8.87 -8.52
CA LYS A 165 9.12 -8.59 -7.08
C LYS A 165 8.98 -7.08 -6.87
N TYR A 166 8.17 -6.70 -5.88
CA TYR A 166 8.13 -5.32 -5.39
C TYR A 166 9.40 -5.00 -4.61
N ALA A 167 9.89 -3.76 -4.74
CA ALA A 167 11.11 -3.28 -4.09
C ALA A 167 10.91 -3.04 -2.59
N GLY A 168 9.72 -2.61 -2.18
CA GLY A 168 9.39 -2.34 -0.78
C GLY A 168 7.88 -2.22 -0.53
N LEU A 169 7.46 -2.46 0.71
CA LEU A 169 6.07 -2.32 1.15
C LEU A 169 5.96 -1.25 2.23
N ILE A 170 4.94 -0.40 2.14
CA ILE A 170 4.65 0.67 3.11
C ILE A 170 3.22 0.45 3.62
N SER A 171 3.05 0.01 4.86
CA SER A 171 1.73 -0.36 5.40
C SER A 171 1.40 0.41 6.67
N GLY A 172 0.33 1.21 6.60
CA GLY A 172 -0.25 1.92 7.73
C GLY A 172 -1.46 1.16 8.28
N ALA A 173 -1.46 0.79 9.57
CA ALA A 173 -2.54 0.01 10.21
C ALA A 173 -3.05 -1.19 9.38
N GLY A 174 -2.16 -1.87 8.65
CA GLY A 174 -2.46 -3.11 7.92
C GLY A 174 -2.03 -4.35 8.69
N ALA A 175 -2.46 -5.51 8.21
CA ALA A 175 -2.11 -6.81 8.77
C ALA A 175 -2.10 -7.95 7.73
N LEU A 176 -1.47 -9.07 8.09
CA LEU A 176 -1.44 -10.30 7.30
C LEU A 176 -2.28 -11.41 7.94
N MET A 177 -2.87 -12.29 7.13
CA MET A 177 -3.59 -13.46 7.62
C MET A 177 -2.66 -14.60 8.07
N ASP A 178 -1.47 -14.71 7.46
CA ASP A 178 -0.51 -15.76 7.79
C ASP A 178 0.93 -15.26 7.57
N LEU A 179 1.75 -15.30 8.62
CA LEU A 179 3.16 -14.93 8.55
C LEU A 179 4.00 -15.92 7.73
N ASN A 180 3.55 -17.17 7.57
CA ASN A 180 4.24 -18.18 6.78
C ASN A 180 4.24 -17.88 5.28
N LEU A 181 3.40 -16.94 4.82
CA LEU A 181 3.47 -16.39 3.47
C LEU A 181 4.82 -15.71 3.19
N ILE A 182 5.50 -15.26 4.24
CA ILE A 182 6.82 -14.61 4.16
C ILE A 182 7.91 -15.64 4.51
N THR A 183 8.81 -15.86 3.56
CA THR A 183 9.98 -16.74 3.69
C THR A 183 11.27 -15.91 3.60
N LYS A 184 12.43 -16.54 3.86
CA LYS A 184 13.73 -15.88 3.73
C LYS A 184 14.02 -15.43 2.28
N GLU A 185 13.45 -16.15 1.31
CA GLU A 185 13.68 -16.00 -0.13
C GLU A 185 12.75 -14.98 -0.78
N ASN A 186 11.56 -14.76 -0.20
CA ASN A 186 10.56 -13.83 -0.72
C ASN A 186 10.38 -12.55 0.12
N ARG A 187 11.05 -12.42 1.28
CA ARG A 187 10.96 -11.22 2.14
C ARG A 187 11.26 -9.94 1.35
N ILE A 188 10.46 -8.91 1.60
CA ILE A 188 10.56 -7.59 0.95
C ILE A 188 10.79 -6.57 2.08
N PRO A 189 11.66 -5.56 1.89
CA PRO A 189 11.79 -4.48 2.85
C PRO A 189 10.43 -3.84 3.19
N MET A 190 10.17 -3.58 4.48
CA MET A 190 8.88 -3.03 4.90
C MET A 190 9.04 -1.79 5.78
N PHE A 191 8.22 -0.77 5.53
CA PHE A 191 7.94 0.29 6.47
C PHE A 191 6.51 0.16 6.99
N LEU A 192 6.38 -0.07 8.29
CA LEU A 192 5.13 -0.30 8.98
C LEU A 192 4.89 0.82 9.98
N PHE A 193 3.66 1.30 10.09
CA PHE A 193 3.28 2.26 11.13
C PHE A 193 1.85 2.03 11.61
N HIS A 194 1.67 2.02 12.93
CA HIS A 194 0.45 1.46 13.51
C HIS A 194 0.25 2.00 14.94
N GLY A 195 -1.00 2.35 15.27
CA GLY A 195 -1.39 2.72 16.63
C GLY A 195 -1.38 1.52 17.58
N ASP A 196 -0.77 1.64 18.74
CA ASP A 196 -0.70 0.53 19.72
C ASP A 196 -2.02 0.28 20.48
N LYS A 197 -3.03 1.14 20.28
CA LYS A 197 -4.42 1.00 20.75
C LYS A 197 -5.41 0.84 19.60
N ASP A 198 -4.96 0.37 18.43
CA ASP A 198 -5.85 0.06 17.32
C ASP A 198 -6.80 -1.11 17.69
N ALA A 199 -8.10 -0.80 17.75
CA ALA A 199 -9.16 -1.74 18.05
C ALA A 199 -9.86 -2.27 16.78
N THR A 200 -9.46 -1.81 15.59
CA THR A 200 -10.02 -2.24 14.30
C THR A 200 -9.12 -3.26 13.64
N VAL A 201 -7.85 -2.92 13.40
CA VAL A 201 -6.84 -3.87 12.91
C VAL A 201 -5.86 -4.09 14.05
N PRO A 202 -5.55 -5.34 14.43
CA PRO A 202 -4.69 -5.55 15.59
C PRO A 202 -3.28 -5.03 15.32
N TYR A 203 -2.70 -4.31 16.28
CA TYR A 203 -1.30 -3.87 16.22
C TYR A 203 -0.30 -5.03 16.26
N ALA A 204 -0.58 -6.01 17.13
CA ALA A 204 0.15 -7.27 17.26
C ALA A 204 -0.67 -8.40 16.64
N THR A 205 -0.59 -9.61 17.19
CA THR A 205 -1.45 -10.72 16.78
C THR A 205 -2.80 -10.60 17.48
N GLY A 206 -3.90 -10.64 16.73
CA GLY A 206 -5.24 -10.55 17.29
C GLY A 206 -6.31 -10.83 16.25
N SER A 207 -7.57 -10.86 16.67
CA SER A 207 -8.69 -10.92 15.73
C SER A 207 -8.99 -9.53 15.18
N HIS A 208 -9.34 -9.47 13.89
CA HIS A 208 -9.86 -8.27 13.27
C HIS A 208 -11.05 -7.73 14.10
N ARG A 209 -11.04 -6.43 14.41
CA ARG A 209 -12.03 -5.70 15.24
C ARG A 209 -12.24 -6.26 16.65
N ASN A 210 -11.25 -6.99 17.19
CA ASN A 210 -11.36 -7.71 18.46
C ASN A 210 -12.58 -8.65 18.49
N CYS A 211 -12.98 -9.20 17.33
CA CYS A 211 -14.13 -10.09 17.27
C CYS A 211 -13.90 -11.33 18.16
N PRO A 212 -14.93 -11.82 18.87
CA PRO A 212 -14.82 -13.00 19.71
C PRO A 212 -14.67 -14.27 18.82
N PRO A 213 -14.04 -15.35 19.30
CA PRO A 213 -13.82 -16.57 18.51
C PRO A 213 -15.08 -17.23 17.92
N ASN A 214 -16.25 -16.98 18.50
CA ASN A 214 -17.54 -17.51 18.04
C ASN A 214 -18.27 -16.61 17.02
N SER A 215 -17.68 -15.46 16.65
CA SER A 215 -18.25 -14.55 15.67
C SER A 215 -18.10 -15.10 14.24
N THR A 216 -19.12 -14.93 13.41
CA THR A 216 -19.11 -15.35 11.99
C THR A 216 -18.09 -14.59 11.14
N GLY A 217 -17.70 -13.39 11.60
CA GLY A 217 -16.68 -12.55 10.99
C GLY A 217 -15.30 -12.68 11.65
N TRP A 218 -15.09 -13.69 12.49
CA TRP A 218 -13.83 -13.90 13.20
C TRP A 218 -12.70 -14.25 12.22
N LEU A 219 -11.69 -13.38 12.16
CA LEU A 219 -10.50 -13.53 11.33
C LEU A 219 -9.27 -13.16 12.16
N MET A 220 -8.35 -14.10 12.31
CA MET A 220 -7.06 -13.83 12.94
C MET A 220 -6.13 -13.09 11.98
N LEU A 221 -5.43 -12.09 12.50
CA LEU A 221 -4.52 -11.25 11.77
C LEU A 221 -3.23 -11.00 12.56
N PHE A 222 -2.15 -10.77 11.82
CA PHE A 222 -0.84 -10.40 12.32
C PHE A 222 -0.55 -8.96 11.92
N GLY A 223 -0.66 -8.06 12.89
CA GLY A 223 -0.40 -6.64 12.72
C GLY A 223 1.07 -6.29 12.56
N SER A 224 1.32 -4.99 12.43
CA SER A 224 2.64 -4.43 12.17
C SER A 224 3.71 -4.87 13.18
N GLN A 225 3.39 -5.01 14.47
CA GLN A 225 4.36 -5.50 15.47
C GLN A 225 4.76 -6.96 15.19
N SER A 226 3.78 -7.82 14.94
CA SER A 226 4.01 -9.24 14.71
C SER A 226 4.76 -9.48 13.40
N ILE A 227 4.39 -8.74 12.35
CA ILE A 227 5.11 -8.76 11.06
C ILE A 227 6.55 -8.30 11.26
N ALA A 228 6.78 -7.16 11.92
CA ALA A 228 8.14 -6.63 12.09
C ALA A 228 9.06 -7.59 12.87
N LYS A 229 8.56 -8.18 13.97
CA LYS A 229 9.31 -9.20 14.73
C LYS A 229 9.60 -10.45 13.90
N TYR A 230 8.63 -10.87 13.07
CA TYR A 230 8.82 -12.00 12.18
C TYR A 230 9.90 -11.71 11.13
N ILE A 231 9.85 -10.54 10.50
CA ILE A 231 10.84 -10.07 9.51
C ILE A 231 12.24 -10.02 10.12
N GLU A 232 12.40 -9.46 11.31
CA GLU A 232 13.66 -9.48 12.07
C GLU A 232 14.16 -10.91 12.27
N ARG A 233 13.30 -11.81 12.77
CA ARG A 233 13.67 -13.21 13.03
C ARG A 233 14.15 -13.95 11.78
N ILE A 234 13.57 -13.65 10.62
CA ILE A 234 13.99 -14.26 9.36
C ILE A 234 15.11 -13.47 8.66
N GLY A 235 15.66 -12.42 9.28
CA GLY A 235 16.79 -11.64 8.78
C GLY A 235 16.46 -10.68 7.63
N GLY A 236 15.28 -10.05 7.65
CA GLY A 236 14.88 -9.05 6.66
C GLY A 236 15.15 -7.60 7.05
N THR A 237 14.65 -6.67 6.23
CA THR A 237 14.75 -5.22 6.44
C THR A 237 13.38 -4.68 6.88
N CYS A 238 13.34 -3.99 8.02
CA CYS A 238 12.09 -3.45 8.54
C CYS A 238 12.28 -2.13 9.28
N GLN A 239 11.37 -1.19 9.04
CA GLN A 239 11.14 -0.03 9.89
C GLN A 239 9.73 -0.13 10.47
N LEU A 240 9.59 -0.03 11.79
CA LEU A 240 8.31 0.00 12.49
C LEU A 240 8.19 1.29 13.30
N PHE A 241 7.15 2.07 13.01
CA PHE A 241 6.70 3.14 13.89
C PHE A 241 5.50 2.68 14.73
N THR A 242 5.73 2.51 16.02
CA THR A 242 4.67 2.33 17.01
C THR A 242 4.11 3.68 17.39
N ILE A 243 2.86 3.97 17.07
CA ILE A 243 2.23 5.24 17.43
C ILE A 243 1.59 5.05 18.80
N LYS A 244 2.27 5.55 19.84
CA LYS A 244 1.88 5.40 21.24
C LYS A 244 0.53 6.06 21.50
N ASP A 245 -0.35 5.34 22.18
CA ASP A 245 -1.74 5.71 22.45
C ASP A 245 -2.57 5.93 21.16
N GLY A 246 -2.01 5.54 20.01
CA GLY A 246 -2.62 5.71 18.70
C GLY A 246 -3.72 4.69 18.45
N THR A 247 -4.80 5.14 17.84
CA THR A 247 -5.92 4.32 17.37
C THR A 247 -5.77 3.99 15.88
N HIS A 248 -6.77 3.33 15.29
CA HIS A 248 -6.81 3.03 13.85
C HIS A 248 -6.56 4.24 12.96
N THR A 249 -7.07 5.41 13.36
CA THR A 249 -6.96 6.65 12.57
C THR A 249 -5.53 7.16 12.40
N GLN A 250 -4.60 6.73 13.26
CA GLN A 250 -3.18 7.08 13.16
C GLN A 250 -2.44 6.23 12.11
N GLY A 251 -3.03 5.14 11.62
CA GLY A 251 -2.51 4.35 10.50
C GLY A 251 -2.47 5.11 9.18
N ASP A 252 -3.15 6.26 9.09
CA ASP A 252 -3.16 7.13 7.93
C ASP A 252 -2.02 8.16 7.96
N THR A 253 -1.49 8.48 9.15
CA THR A 253 -0.72 9.70 9.43
C THR A 253 0.38 9.98 8.42
N TYR A 254 1.26 9.00 8.16
CA TYR A 254 2.46 9.23 7.35
C TYR A 254 2.20 9.30 5.84
N PHE A 255 1.00 8.94 5.39
CA PHE A 255 0.56 9.16 4.01
C PHE A 255 0.09 10.60 3.76
N TYR A 256 -0.42 11.28 4.79
CA TYR A 256 -0.94 12.64 4.67
C TYR A 256 -0.02 13.72 5.24
N TYR A 257 0.78 13.36 6.24
CA TYR A 257 1.66 14.26 6.99
C TYR A 257 3.03 13.61 7.16
N GLN A 258 4.10 14.40 7.24
CA GLN A 258 5.46 13.88 7.47
C GLN A 258 5.88 12.79 6.46
N GLN A 259 5.45 12.91 5.21
CA GLN A 259 5.70 11.94 4.13
C GLN A 259 7.19 11.76 3.81
N PHE A 260 8.05 12.65 4.31
CA PHE A 260 9.51 12.52 4.21
C PHE A 260 10.02 11.21 4.83
N TYR A 261 9.33 10.62 5.81
CA TYR A 261 9.69 9.28 6.31
C TYR A 261 9.48 8.18 5.27
N ILE A 262 8.40 8.26 4.49
CA ILE A 262 8.15 7.34 3.38
C ILE A 262 9.23 7.51 2.32
N LYS A 263 9.56 8.76 1.95
CA LYS A 263 10.64 9.04 0.98
C LYS A 263 11.98 8.50 1.46
N ARG A 264 12.34 8.71 2.73
CA ARG A 264 13.57 8.17 3.32
C ARG A 264 13.62 6.65 3.25
N PHE A 265 12.52 5.97 3.58
CA PHE A 265 12.45 4.51 3.45
C PHE A 265 12.67 4.05 2.00
N ILE A 266 12.04 4.73 1.03
CA ILE A 266 12.25 4.44 -0.39
C ILE A 266 13.74 4.58 -0.73
N ASP A 267 14.39 5.68 -0.34
CA ASP A 267 15.81 5.90 -0.62
C ASP A 267 16.70 4.83 -0.03
N ASP A 268 16.52 4.51 1.26
CA ASP A 268 17.33 3.49 1.95
C ASP A 268 17.21 2.12 1.27
N VAL A 269 15.99 1.75 0.81
CA VAL A 269 15.78 0.52 0.03
C VAL A 269 16.51 0.56 -1.32
N LEU A 270 16.50 1.72 -2.00
CA LEU A 270 17.17 1.88 -3.30
C LEU A 270 18.69 1.92 -3.19
N PHE A 271 19.24 2.38 -2.06
CA PHE A 271 20.67 2.28 -1.75
C PHE A 271 21.11 0.85 -1.43
N GLY A 272 20.17 -0.03 -1.06
CA GLY A 272 20.44 -1.43 -0.71
C GLY A 272 20.78 -1.66 0.76
N ASP A 273 20.41 -0.71 1.64
CA ASP A 273 20.70 -0.81 3.06
C ASP A 273 19.88 -1.92 3.73
N GLN A 274 20.53 -2.73 4.56
CA GLN A 274 19.85 -3.61 5.50
C GLN A 274 19.72 -2.89 6.86
N PHE A 275 18.49 -2.76 7.35
CA PHE A 275 18.21 -2.09 8.61
C PHE A 275 17.02 -2.69 9.36
N LEU A 276 17.10 -2.60 10.69
CA LEU A 276 16.01 -2.84 11.61
C LEU A 276 15.84 -1.59 12.47
N ARG A 277 14.70 -0.89 12.32
CA ARG A 277 14.44 0.38 13.01
C ARG A 277 13.09 0.32 13.70
N TYR A 278 13.09 0.35 15.03
CA TYR A 278 11.89 0.38 15.84
C TYR A 278 11.82 1.73 16.55
N GLU A 279 10.83 2.55 16.20
CA GLU A 279 10.64 3.87 16.79
C GLU A 279 9.25 3.99 17.41
N THR A 280 9.18 4.57 18.61
CA THR A 280 7.90 4.97 19.20
C THR A 280 7.65 6.43 18.85
N LYS A 281 6.50 6.70 18.24
CA LYS A 281 6.08 8.02 17.78
C LYS A 281 4.87 8.48 18.58
N SER A 282 4.81 9.78 18.87
CA SER A 282 3.59 10.40 19.40
C SER A 282 2.56 10.60 18.29
N ILE A 283 1.29 10.72 18.66
CA ILE A 283 0.22 11.10 17.73
C ILE A 283 0.55 12.45 17.09
N VAL A 284 0.57 12.49 15.75
CA VAL A 284 0.69 13.74 15.00
C VAL A 284 -0.68 14.42 15.01
N LYS A 285 -0.76 15.60 15.62
CA LYS A 285 -1.97 16.42 15.60
C LYS A 285 -2.14 16.99 14.18
N LYS A 286 -3.34 16.82 13.62
CA LYS A 286 -3.71 17.33 12.30
C LYS A 286 -3.87 18.85 12.31
#